data_AF-A0A9C8NRF1-F1
#
_entry.id   AF-A0A9C8NRF1-F1
#
_cell.length_a   1.000
_cell.length_b   1.000
_cell.length_c   1.000
_cell.angle_alpha   90.00
_cell.angle_beta   90.00
_cell.angle_gamma   90.00
#
_symmetry.space_group_name_H-M   'P 1'
#
loop_
_entity.id
_entity.type
_entity.pdbx_description
1 polymer ?
#
loop_
_entity_poly.entity_id
_entity_poly.type
_entity_poly.pdbx_seq_one_letter_code
_entity_poly.pdbx_strand_id
1 'polypeptide(L)'
;MVSSRTGDTVSTVRPCDGRASTAPAAGKETARVYPYNPSRTYLLAQCGLSKTFVRGEGHILTDADGQRYLDFLSQYGVVSFGHNHPQLVAALQAVTDAARPAMVQPFVGQATEELAEKLRDVTPGELGCTVFTNSGAEAVEAAIKLARARTGRLGILSTIGGFHGKTLGALSATGNPVYQTRFGAPVPGFEYVPYGDLNALADKLQRDGDAIAAFIVEPVQGEGGMVPAPPGYLAGAIELCRAAGAVAIFDEVQTGLGRTGAMFACQHAGAAPDILLLGKALGGGLMPIGACIATTDTWDHSFGMLHSSTFAGNELACAVGSRVIDLLLADEGKLVEHVDRMGRYLLERLGELKDRFPHVLKAVRGKGLMAGVEFQRFEGDGSFSMGFASRSGLLTVLLSGYLLNLRHIVTAAVFNNAHFLRLEPPFTVGRDEIDQAVNAVESICRHVDAKDYHELFRHLTDVPGVPRPQGLYLSAATEMREQQTPPPTDGNGTFAFLIHYIDQADYVRVDPSFGKFSSDRLGRWRDWVAQIGPGVLNHVPQVRSKNGAETEGWMLAVP
;
A
#
# COMPACT_ATOMS: atom_id res chain seq x y z
N MET A 1 26.92 -37.39 38.75
CA MET A 1 27.98 -37.71 39.72
C MET A 1 29.07 -36.64 39.63
N VAL A 2 29.89 -36.51 40.67
CA VAL A 2 30.96 -35.49 40.80
C VAL A 2 32.26 -36.01 40.17
N SER A 3 33.26 -35.12 40.04
CA SER A 3 34.69 -35.39 39.79
C SER A 3 35.13 -35.36 38.31
N SER A 4 36.24 -34.73 37.92
CA SER A 4 37.05 -33.67 38.56
C SER A 4 38.02 -33.04 37.53
N ARG A 5 38.69 -31.94 37.90
CA ARG A 5 39.95 -31.51 37.26
C ARG A 5 41.00 -31.22 38.33
N THR A 6 42.18 -31.80 38.15
CA THR A 6 43.48 -31.19 38.50
C THR A 6 44.08 -30.66 37.18
N GLY A 7 45.03 -29.73 37.11
CA GLY A 7 46.10 -29.40 38.05
C GLY A 7 47.33 -30.28 37.74
N ASP A 8 48.50 -29.79 37.32
CA ASP A 8 48.93 -28.41 36.95
C ASP A 8 49.87 -28.49 35.70
N THR A 9 50.94 -27.74 35.37
CA THR A 9 51.78 -26.70 36.01
C THR A 9 52.67 -26.01 34.95
N VAL A 10 53.38 -24.90 35.30
CA VAL A 10 54.69 -24.45 34.73
C VAL A 10 54.72 -23.89 33.28
N SER A 11 55.47 -22.82 32.94
CA SER A 11 56.04 -21.68 33.68
C SER A 11 56.58 -20.58 32.71
N THR A 12 56.60 -19.30 33.12
CA THR A 12 57.52 -18.20 32.68
C THR A 12 57.74 -17.93 31.17
N VAL A 13 57.71 -16.70 30.67
CA VAL A 13 58.70 -15.62 30.90
C VAL A 13 58.07 -14.22 30.68
N ARG A 14 58.66 -13.18 31.30
CA ARG A 14 58.47 -11.74 31.06
C ARG A 14 59.82 -11.13 30.66
N PRO A 15 59.92 -10.06 29.82
CA PRO A 15 59.62 -8.70 30.32
C PRO A 15 59.19 -7.64 29.26
N CYS A 16 59.09 -6.38 29.73
CA CYS A 16 59.15 -5.11 28.99
C CYS A 16 57.92 -4.62 28.18
N ASP A 17 56.96 -4.05 28.90
CA ASP A 17 56.43 -2.69 28.73
C ASP A 17 56.52 -2.04 27.33
N GLY A 18 55.44 -2.18 26.54
CA GLY A 18 55.01 -1.17 25.57
C GLY A 18 53.69 -0.54 26.04
N ARG A 19 53.64 0.79 26.22
CA ARG A 19 52.41 1.50 26.62
C ARG A 19 51.41 1.58 25.46
N ALA A 20 50.65 0.51 25.25
CA ALA A 20 49.50 0.52 24.34
C ALA A 20 48.34 1.31 24.98
N SER A 21 47.87 2.35 24.29
CA SER A 21 46.66 3.10 24.67
C SER A 21 45.43 2.22 24.54
N THR A 22 44.78 1.89 25.65
CA THR A 22 43.53 1.11 25.67
C THR A 22 42.35 1.97 25.24
N ALA A 23 42.17 2.14 23.93
CA ALA A 23 40.84 2.43 23.40
C ALA A 23 39.91 1.27 23.78
N PRO A 24 38.70 1.53 24.31
CA PRO A 24 37.78 0.45 24.66
C PRO A 24 37.38 -0.30 23.38
N ALA A 25 37.51 -1.62 23.40
CA ALA A 25 37.06 -2.46 22.29
C ALA A 25 35.56 -2.25 22.09
N ALA A 26 35.16 -1.89 20.86
CA ALA A 26 33.75 -1.68 20.53
C ALA A 26 32.96 -2.96 20.85
N GLY A 27 32.09 -2.87 21.86
CA GLY A 27 31.21 -3.97 22.22
C GLY A 27 30.35 -4.34 21.02
N LYS A 28 30.23 -5.64 20.72
CA LYS A 28 29.24 -6.11 19.75
C LYS A 28 27.86 -5.86 20.34
N GLU A 29 27.24 -4.74 20.00
CA GLU A 29 25.81 -4.55 20.24
C GLU A 29 25.07 -5.73 19.61
N THR A 30 24.43 -6.54 20.45
CA THR A 30 23.58 -7.63 19.98
C THR A 30 22.40 -7.01 19.26
N ALA A 31 22.41 -7.10 17.92
CA ALA A 31 21.41 -6.49 17.05
C ALA A 31 20.00 -6.62 17.62
N ARG A 32 19.35 -5.49 17.91
CA ARG A 32 18.06 -5.44 18.60
C ARG A 32 16.99 -6.11 17.73
N VAL A 33 16.74 -7.40 17.96
CA VAL A 33 15.68 -8.15 17.28
C VAL A 33 14.34 -7.59 17.72
N TYR A 34 13.71 -6.80 16.86
CA TYR A 34 12.36 -6.30 17.10
C TYR A 34 11.36 -7.47 17.06
N PRO A 35 10.63 -7.76 18.15
CA PRO A 35 9.78 -8.95 18.23
C PRO A 35 8.55 -8.87 17.31
N TYR A 36 8.12 -7.66 16.98
CA TYR A 36 7.06 -7.43 16.00
C TYR A 36 7.67 -7.27 14.59
N ASN A 37 7.50 -8.31 13.76
CA ASN A 37 7.89 -8.38 12.35
C ASN A 37 9.27 -7.75 12.03
N PRO A 38 10.38 -8.47 12.28
CA PRO A 38 11.73 -7.93 12.08
C PRO A 38 12.01 -7.53 10.63
N SER A 39 11.45 -8.23 9.64
CA SER A 39 11.61 -7.89 8.22
C SER A 39 10.95 -6.56 7.85
N ARG A 40 9.75 -6.29 8.38
CA ARG A 40 9.08 -4.98 8.18
C ARG A 40 9.80 -3.87 8.95
N THR A 41 10.26 -4.14 10.17
CA THR A 41 11.00 -3.15 10.97
C THR A 41 12.33 -2.78 10.30
N TYR A 42 13.04 -3.77 9.74
CA TYR A 42 14.22 -3.53 8.90
C TYR A 42 13.89 -2.68 7.66
N LEU A 43 12.85 -3.01 6.89
CA LEU A 43 12.45 -2.22 5.71
C LEU A 43 12.10 -0.77 6.08
N LEU A 44 11.37 -0.55 7.16
CA LEU A 44 11.02 0.79 7.64
C LEU A 44 12.26 1.56 8.08
N ALA A 45 13.20 0.96 8.81
CA ALA A 45 14.46 1.60 9.17
C ALA A 45 15.31 1.93 7.94
N GLN A 46 15.44 1.00 7.01
CA GLN A 46 16.22 1.16 5.77
C GLN A 46 15.65 2.25 4.85
N CYS A 47 14.37 2.61 4.96
CA CYS A 47 13.77 3.72 4.21
C CYS A 47 13.58 4.99 5.06
N GLY A 48 14.14 5.08 6.26
CA GLY A 48 13.95 6.24 7.16
C GLY A 48 12.53 6.39 7.73
N LEU A 49 11.66 5.39 7.56
CA LEU A 49 10.24 5.40 7.96
C LEU A 49 10.00 4.92 9.41
N SER A 50 11.06 4.66 10.18
CA SER A 50 10.95 4.26 11.60
C SER A 50 10.66 5.46 12.50
N LYS A 51 9.37 5.74 12.73
CA LYS A 51 8.88 6.74 13.69
C LYS A 51 7.92 6.13 14.71
N THR A 52 7.89 6.71 15.91
CA THR A 52 6.93 6.37 16.96
C THR A 52 6.01 7.56 17.19
N PHE A 53 4.81 7.50 16.60
CA PHE A 53 3.76 8.48 16.87
C PHE A 53 3.10 8.21 18.23
N VAL A 54 2.98 9.25 19.05
CA VAL A 54 2.43 9.18 20.42
C VAL A 54 1.11 9.93 20.58
N ARG A 55 0.76 10.79 19.61
CA ARG A 55 -0.51 11.52 19.57
C ARG A 55 -0.95 11.70 18.11
N GLY A 56 -2.25 11.62 17.87
CA GLY A 56 -2.88 11.98 16.61
C GLY A 56 -4.15 12.79 16.85
N GLU A 57 -4.40 13.82 16.04
CA GLU A 57 -5.57 14.68 16.12
C GLU A 57 -5.92 15.23 14.72
N GLY A 58 -7.11 14.93 14.20
CA GLY A 58 -7.50 15.37 12.85
C GLY A 58 -6.54 14.82 11.78
N HIS A 59 -5.97 15.69 10.95
CA HIS A 59 -4.92 15.34 9.97
C HIS A 59 -3.48 15.45 10.51
N ILE A 60 -3.29 15.61 11.83
CA ILE A 60 -1.97 15.78 12.47
C ILE A 60 -1.56 14.51 13.21
N LEU A 61 -0.33 14.08 12.98
CA LEU A 61 0.41 13.12 13.83
C LEU A 61 1.53 13.84 14.59
N THR A 62 1.87 13.37 15.79
CA THR A 62 2.97 13.88 16.61
C THR A 62 3.85 12.72 17.09
N ASP A 63 5.16 12.79 16.89
CA ASP A 63 6.11 11.77 17.34
C ASP A 63 6.58 11.96 18.79
N ALA A 64 7.32 10.99 19.31
CA ALA A 64 7.83 10.98 20.68
C ALA A 64 8.77 12.15 21.00
N ASP A 65 9.38 12.79 19.99
CA ASP A 65 10.23 13.97 20.12
C ASP A 65 9.42 15.28 20.09
N GLY A 66 8.10 15.20 19.88
CA GLY A 66 7.18 16.32 19.78
C GLY A 66 7.05 16.92 18.38
N GLN A 67 7.71 16.36 17.36
CA GLN A 67 7.59 16.85 15.99
C GLN A 67 6.20 16.54 15.43
N ARG A 68 5.56 17.53 14.81
CA ARG A 68 4.25 17.42 14.16
C ARG A 68 4.39 17.11 12.67
N TYR A 69 3.47 16.30 12.15
CA TYR A 69 3.43 15.85 10.76
C TYR A 69 2.03 15.98 10.18
N LEU A 70 1.91 16.32 8.89
CA LEU A 70 0.65 16.22 8.14
C LEU A 70 0.45 14.77 7.68
N ASP A 71 -0.70 14.17 7.99
CA ASP A 71 -1.05 12.82 7.55
C ASP A 71 -1.76 12.84 6.19
N PHE A 72 -1.01 12.52 5.14
CA PHE A 72 -1.49 12.29 3.77
C PHE A 72 -1.52 10.78 3.41
N LEU A 73 -1.48 9.91 4.43
CA LEU A 73 -1.68 8.47 4.31
C LEU A 73 -3.03 8.03 4.87
N SER A 74 -3.52 8.66 5.94
CA SER A 74 -4.73 8.30 6.71
C SER A 74 -4.87 6.80 7.03
N GLN A 75 -3.73 6.12 7.19
CA GLN A 75 -3.62 4.66 7.24
C GLN A 75 -4.38 3.97 6.08
N TYR A 76 -4.09 4.36 4.84
CA TYR A 76 -4.66 3.83 3.60
C TYR A 76 -6.20 4.02 3.51
N GLY A 77 -6.71 5.15 4.03
CA GLY A 77 -8.13 5.50 4.05
C GLY A 77 -8.91 5.05 5.30
N VAL A 78 -8.27 4.36 6.26
CA VAL A 78 -8.91 3.93 7.51
C VAL A 78 -9.27 5.12 8.41
N VAL A 79 -8.38 6.10 8.54
CA VAL A 79 -8.55 7.27 9.41
C VAL A 79 -9.18 8.44 8.62
N SER A 80 -10.25 8.15 7.89
CA SER A 80 -10.87 9.12 6.97
C SER A 80 -11.45 10.36 7.68
N PHE A 81 -11.97 10.23 8.91
CA PHE A 81 -12.48 11.36 9.70
C PHE A 81 -11.40 12.11 10.50
N GLY A 82 -10.15 11.69 10.39
CA GLY A 82 -9.04 12.18 11.19
C GLY A 82 -8.87 11.44 12.51
N HIS A 83 -7.66 11.50 13.05
CA HIS A 83 -7.26 10.81 14.27
C HIS A 83 -8.08 11.29 15.46
N ASN A 84 -8.62 10.35 16.25
CA ASN A 84 -9.37 10.60 17.49
C ASN A 84 -10.54 11.58 17.36
N HIS A 85 -11.26 11.55 16.23
CA HIS A 85 -12.41 12.43 15.97
C HIS A 85 -13.44 12.40 17.13
N PRO A 86 -13.72 13.53 17.82
CA PRO A 86 -14.39 13.52 19.12
C PRO A 86 -15.77 12.82 19.14
N GLN A 87 -16.58 12.97 18.09
CA GLN A 87 -17.89 12.32 18.05
C GLN A 87 -17.81 10.79 17.89
N LEU A 88 -16.75 10.27 17.26
CA LEU A 88 -16.55 8.83 17.07
C LEU A 88 -16.03 8.19 18.36
N VAL A 89 -15.16 8.90 19.10
CA VAL A 89 -14.74 8.50 20.46
C VAL A 89 -15.94 8.50 21.42
N ALA A 90 -16.77 9.55 21.37
CA ALA A 90 -17.98 9.64 22.19
C ALA A 90 -19.02 8.54 21.87
N ALA A 91 -19.15 8.11 20.60
CA ALA A 91 -20.03 7.01 20.23
C ALA A 91 -19.60 5.67 20.85
N LEU A 92 -18.28 5.42 20.92
CA LEU A 92 -17.71 4.24 21.60
C LEU A 92 -17.93 4.33 23.12
N GLN A 93 -17.66 5.49 23.73
CA GLN A 93 -17.87 5.73 25.16
C GLN A 93 -19.35 5.55 25.56
N ALA A 94 -20.30 5.99 24.73
CA ALA A 94 -21.73 5.80 24.96
C ALA A 94 -22.21 4.33 24.90
N VAL A 95 -21.35 3.36 24.53
CA VAL A 95 -21.59 1.92 24.72
C VAL A 95 -21.07 1.47 26.08
N THR A 96 -19.83 1.85 26.43
CA THR A 96 -19.18 1.44 27.69
C THR A 96 -19.83 2.06 28.92
N ASP A 97 -20.18 3.34 28.87
CA ASP A 97 -20.71 4.11 30.00
C ASP A 97 -22.15 3.70 30.34
N ALA A 98 -22.88 3.24 29.34
CA ALA A 98 -24.20 2.61 29.46
C ALA A 98 -24.13 1.12 29.88
N ALA A 99 -22.92 0.58 30.11
CA ALA A 99 -22.64 -0.84 30.35
C ALA A 99 -23.28 -1.80 29.32
N ARG A 100 -23.45 -1.36 28.07
CA ARG A 100 -24.02 -2.19 27.01
C ARG A 100 -23.06 -3.34 26.67
N PRO A 101 -23.55 -4.59 26.59
CA PRO A 101 -22.70 -5.75 26.33
C PRO A 101 -22.14 -5.71 24.91
N ALA A 102 -20.82 -5.51 24.78
CA ALA A 102 -20.17 -5.34 23.48
C ALA A 102 -20.33 -6.55 22.53
N MET A 103 -20.42 -7.77 23.10
CA MET A 103 -20.51 -9.04 22.36
C MET A 103 -21.71 -9.82 22.91
N VAL A 104 -22.70 -10.13 22.06
CA VAL A 104 -23.98 -10.74 22.48
C VAL A 104 -24.42 -11.97 21.65
N GLN A 105 -23.58 -12.46 20.72
CA GLN A 105 -23.91 -13.64 19.90
C GLN A 105 -24.31 -14.84 20.79
N PRO A 106 -25.38 -15.59 20.46
CA PRO A 106 -26.12 -15.58 19.19
C PRO A 106 -27.24 -14.53 19.08
N PHE A 107 -27.42 -13.65 20.06
CA PHE A 107 -28.42 -12.58 19.99
C PHE A 107 -27.93 -11.41 19.12
N VAL A 108 -28.88 -10.65 18.57
CA VAL A 108 -28.60 -9.41 17.82
C VAL A 108 -28.44 -8.25 18.81
N GLY A 109 -27.40 -7.42 18.60
CA GLY A 109 -27.15 -6.21 19.37
C GLY A 109 -27.93 -4.99 18.84
N GLN A 110 -28.22 -4.02 19.71
CA GLN A 110 -28.99 -2.84 19.35
C GLN A 110 -28.25 -1.97 18.32
N ALA A 111 -27.01 -1.60 18.59
CA ALA A 111 -26.20 -0.79 17.68
C ALA A 111 -25.87 -1.54 16.37
N THR A 112 -25.85 -2.87 16.41
CA THR A 112 -25.72 -3.74 15.22
C THR A 112 -26.94 -3.67 14.31
N GLU A 113 -28.17 -3.72 14.87
CA GLU A 113 -29.39 -3.52 14.08
C GLU A 113 -29.49 -2.07 13.58
N GLU A 114 -29.25 -1.07 14.46
CA GLU A 114 -29.23 0.36 14.09
C GLU A 114 -28.29 0.66 12.91
N LEU A 115 -27.11 0.01 12.86
CA LEU A 115 -26.20 0.16 11.72
C LEU A 115 -26.69 -0.58 10.47
N ALA A 116 -27.30 -1.75 10.59
CA ALA A 116 -27.86 -2.47 9.46
C ALA A 116 -29.00 -1.68 8.78
N GLU A 117 -29.88 -1.08 9.58
CA GLU A 117 -30.94 -0.18 9.10
C GLU A 117 -30.36 1.06 8.43
N LYS A 118 -29.41 1.76 9.08
CA LYS A 118 -28.76 2.93 8.47
C LYS A 118 -28.05 2.59 7.16
N LEU A 119 -27.44 1.41 7.04
CA LEU A 119 -26.77 0.97 5.82
C LEU A 119 -27.76 0.67 4.70
N ARG A 120 -28.86 -0.03 4.99
CA ARG A 120 -30.01 -0.20 4.06
C ARG A 120 -30.51 1.16 3.56
N ASP A 121 -30.73 2.10 4.47
CA ASP A 121 -31.38 3.38 4.15
C ASP A 121 -30.48 4.37 3.36
N VAL A 122 -29.17 4.16 3.30
CA VAL A 122 -28.23 5.01 2.53
C VAL A 122 -27.59 4.34 1.30
N THR A 123 -27.59 3.01 1.21
CA THR A 123 -26.94 2.31 0.09
C THR A 123 -27.77 2.38 -1.21
N PRO A 124 -27.14 2.35 -2.39
CA PRO A 124 -27.85 2.57 -3.65
C PRO A 124 -28.63 1.34 -4.13
N GLY A 125 -29.83 1.56 -4.64
CA GLY A 125 -30.69 0.50 -5.20
C GLY A 125 -31.37 -0.33 -4.11
N GLU A 126 -31.56 -1.62 -4.36
CA GLU A 126 -32.31 -2.54 -3.48
C GLU A 126 -31.40 -3.24 -2.44
N LEU A 127 -30.28 -2.61 -2.05
CA LEU A 127 -29.32 -3.13 -1.07
C LEU A 127 -29.91 -3.05 0.34
N GLY A 128 -29.93 -4.16 1.08
CA GLY A 128 -30.60 -4.19 2.40
C GLY A 128 -30.32 -5.36 3.32
N CYS A 129 -29.65 -6.42 2.86
CA CYS A 129 -29.28 -7.57 3.69
C CYS A 129 -27.79 -7.51 4.05
N THR A 130 -27.47 -7.21 5.31
CA THR A 130 -26.09 -6.93 5.77
C THR A 130 -25.50 -8.07 6.61
N VAL A 131 -24.30 -8.53 6.26
CA VAL A 131 -23.41 -9.30 7.16
C VAL A 131 -22.25 -8.40 7.58
N PHE A 132 -22.13 -8.13 8.88
CA PHE A 132 -20.94 -7.50 9.43
C PHE A 132 -19.77 -8.50 9.51
N THR A 133 -18.56 -7.97 9.42
CA THR A 133 -17.29 -8.69 9.56
C THR A 133 -16.28 -7.80 10.31
N ASN A 134 -15.05 -8.27 10.52
CA ASN A 134 -14.01 -7.48 11.21
C ASN A 134 -13.10 -6.71 10.26
N SER A 135 -13.18 -6.96 8.96
CA SER A 135 -12.34 -6.30 7.95
C SER A 135 -12.95 -6.41 6.55
N GLY A 136 -12.51 -5.55 5.64
CA GLY A 136 -12.91 -5.64 4.22
C GLY A 136 -12.50 -6.95 3.55
N ALA A 137 -11.38 -7.56 3.95
CA ALA A 137 -10.99 -8.89 3.45
C ALA A 137 -12.01 -9.95 3.87
N GLU A 138 -12.49 -9.93 5.12
CA GLU A 138 -13.58 -10.82 5.55
C GLU A 138 -14.90 -10.48 4.85
N ALA A 139 -15.19 -9.22 4.53
CA ALA A 139 -16.36 -8.83 3.74
C ALA A 139 -16.30 -9.41 2.32
N VAL A 140 -15.11 -9.45 1.69
CA VAL A 140 -14.86 -10.13 0.41
C VAL A 140 -15.06 -11.66 0.54
N GLU A 141 -14.53 -12.30 1.58
CA GLU A 141 -14.80 -13.73 1.84
C GLU A 141 -16.30 -14.01 2.04
N ALA A 142 -17.03 -13.09 2.68
CA ALA A 142 -18.49 -13.16 2.84
C ALA A 142 -19.21 -13.06 1.49
N ALA A 143 -18.84 -12.10 0.64
CA ALA A 143 -19.42 -11.92 -0.69
C ALA A 143 -19.16 -13.10 -1.63
N ILE A 144 -17.93 -13.64 -1.62
CA ILE A 144 -17.56 -14.84 -2.38
C ILE A 144 -18.39 -16.04 -1.92
N LYS A 145 -18.58 -16.23 -0.60
CA LYS A 145 -19.45 -17.29 -0.07
C LYS A 145 -20.92 -17.09 -0.46
N LEU A 146 -21.43 -15.86 -0.38
CA LEU A 146 -22.82 -15.53 -0.71
C LEU A 146 -23.12 -15.75 -2.20
N ALA A 147 -22.30 -15.20 -3.10
CA ALA A 147 -22.50 -15.37 -4.53
C ALA A 147 -22.41 -16.85 -4.97
N ARG A 148 -21.50 -17.64 -4.39
CA ARG A 148 -21.41 -19.09 -4.64
C ARG A 148 -22.63 -19.85 -4.14
N ALA A 149 -23.20 -19.47 -2.98
CA ALA A 149 -24.45 -20.05 -2.49
C ALA A 149 -25.65 -19.69 -3.39
N ARG A 150 -25.81 -18.38 -3.70
CA ARG A 150 -26.92 -17.83 -4.49
C ARG A 150 -26.98 -18.33 -5.95
N THR A 151 -25.86 -18.73 -6.52
CA THR A 151 -25.76 -19.21 -7.92
C THR A 151 -25.50 -20.72 -8.05
N GLY A 152 -24.98 -21.38 -7.01
CA GLY A 152 -24.45 -22.75 -7.10
C GLY A 152 -23.16 -22.88 -7.92
N ARG A 153 -22.62 -21.77 -8.45
CA ARG A 153 -21.43 -21.72 -9.30
C ARG A 153 -20.17 -21.48 -8.45
N LEU A 154 -18.97 -21.64 -9.03
CA LEU A 154 -17.70 -21.53 -8.29
C LEU A 154 -16.77 -20.41 -8.77
N GLY A 155 -16.80 -20.04 -10.04
CA GLY A 155 -15.88 -19.07 -10.64
C GLY A 155 -16.10 -17.65 -10.12
N ILE A 156 -15.02 -16.98 -9.73
CA ILE A 156 -15.00 -15.56 -9.38
C ILE A 156 -14.11 -14.86 -10.41
N LEU A 157 -14.69 -13.92 -11.16
CA LEU A 157 -13.95 -13.01 -12.02
C LEU A 157 -13.52 -11.78 -11.21
N SER A 158 -12.28 -11.33 -11.41
CA SER A 158 -11.75 -10.10 -10.83
C SER A 158 -10.97 -9.30 -11.89
N THR A 159 -10.27 -8.25 -11.49
CA THR A 159 -9.51 -7.37 -12.40
C THR A 159 -8.00 -7.39 -12.11
N ILE A 160 -7.21 -7.39 -13.18
CA ILE A 160 -5.75 -7.26 -13.11
C ILE A 160 -5.41 -5.93 -12.42
N GLY A 161 -4.54 -5.95 -11.42
CA GLY A 161 -4.17 -4.78 -10.62
C GLY A 161 -5.11 -4.46 -9.45
N GLY A 162 -6.22 -5.20 -9.28
CA GLY A 162 -7.16 -5.01 -8.19
C GLY A 162 -6.68 -5.55 -6.84
N PHE A 163 -7.24 -5.05 -5.74
CA PHE A 163 -6.87 -5.41 -4.37
C PHE A 163 -8.09 -5.59 -3.46
N HIS A 164 -8.39 -6.85 -3.14
CA HIS A 164 -9.57 -7.24 -2.37
C HIS A 164 -9.23 -7.82 -0.99
N GLY A 165 -7.97 -8.20 -0.73
CA GLY A 165 -7.55 -8.60 0.61
C GLY A 165 -6.35 -9.56 0.64
N LYS A 166 -6.09 -10.12 1.82
CA LYS A 166 -4.96 -11.04 2.08
C LYS A 166 -5.32 -12.30 2.89
N THR A 167 -6.61 -12.53 3.16
CA THR A 167 -7.15 -13.88 3.46
C THR A 167 -7.22 -14.69 2.16
N LEU A 168 -7.25 -16.02 2.20
CA LEU A 168 -6.92 -16.83 1.02
C LEU A 168 -7.87 -16.66 -0.18
N GLY A 169 -9.17 -16.45 0.03
CA GLY A 169 -10.13 -16.17 -1.04
C GLY A 169 -10.03 -14.73 -1.55
N ALA A 170 -9.96 -13.75 -0.65
CA ALA A 170 -9.76 -12.34 -1.01
C ALA A 170 -8.40 -12.08 -1.69
N LEU A 171 -7.38 -12.87 -1.35
CA LEU A 171 -6.08 -12.89 -2.00
C LEU A 171 -6.15 -13.52 -3.39
N SER A 172 -7.01 -14.52 -3.57
CA SER A 172 -7.27 -15.14 -4.89
C SER A 172 -8.09 -14.22 -5.80
N ALA A 173 -8.89 -13.30 -5.25
CA ALA A 173 -9.48 -12.20 -6.02
C ALA A 173 -8.48 -11.06 -6.33
N THR A 174 -7.47 -10.84 -5.48
CA THR A 174 -6.48 -9.77 -5.62
C THR A 174 -5.54 -10.02 -6.81
N GLY A 175 -5.79 -9.36 -7.95
CA GLY A 175 -5.13 -9.60 -9.23
C GLY A 175 -3.69 -9.10 -9.35
N ASN A 176 -2.81 -9.49 -8.42
CA ASN A 176 -1.38 -9.21 -8.44
C ASN A 176 -0.56 -10.44 -7.97
N PRO A 177 0.15 -11.15 -8.88
CA PRO A 177 0.96 -12.32 -8.55
C PRO A 177 2.00 -12.11 -7.44
N VAL A 178 2.52 -10.88 -7.27
CA VAL A 178 3.50 -10.53 -6.22
C VAL A 178 2.99 -10.87 -4.81
N TYR A 179 1.67 -10.79 -4.57
CA TYR A 179 1.06 -11.19 -3.30
C TYR A 179 0.56 -12.63 -3.26
N GLN A 180 0.52 -13.34 -4.39
CA GLN A 180 -0.15 -14.64 -4.51
C GLN A 180 0.83 -15.82 -4.51
N THR A 181 1.90 -15.75 -5.30
CA THR A 181 2.80 -16.88 -5.60
C THR A 181 3.44 -17.50 -4.35
N ARG A 182 3.70 -16.70 -3.31
CA ARG A 182 4.32 -17.17 -2.05
C ARG A 182 3.36 -17.86 -1.07
N PHE A 183 2.05 -17.84 -1.34
CA PHE A 183 1.02 -18.34 -0.43
C PHE A 183 0.06 -19.36 -1.07
N GLY A 184 0.36 -19.84 -2.29
CA GLY A 184 -0.48 -20.80 -2.99
C GLY A 184 -1.79 -20.23 -3.53
N ALA A 185 -1.82 -18.92 -3.81
CA ALA A 185 -2.93 -18.25 -4.48
C ALA A 185 -2.59 -18.01 -5.97
N PRO A 186 -3.61 -17.80 -6.84
CA PRO A 186 -5.02 -18.00 -6.56
C PRO A 186 -5.36 -19.48 -6.35
N VAL A 187 -6.33 -19.76 -5.47
CA VAL A 187 -6.94 -21.10 -5.39
C VAL A 187 -7.83 -21.34 -6.62
N PRO A 188 -8.19 -22.60 -6.93
CA PRO A 188 -9.06 -22.90 -8.08
C PRO A 188 -10.39 -22.12 -8.07
N GLY A 189 -10.84 -21.70 -9.25
CA GLY A 189 -12.09 -20.95 -9.43
C GLY A 189 -11.95 -19.43 -9.30
N PHE A 190 -10.77 -18.86 -9.59
CA PHE A 190 -10.54 -17.41 -9.70
C PHE A 190 -9.81 -17.07 -11.00
N GLU A 191 -10.28 -16.06 -11.73
CA GLU A 191 -9.72 -15.60 -13.00
C GLU A 191 -9.82 -14.07 -13.14
N TYR A 192 -9.09 -13.47 -14.08
CA TYR A 192 -8.97 -12.01 -14.20
C TYR A 192 -9.19 -11.49 -15.62
N VAL A 193 -9.78 -10.30 -15.72
CA VAL A 193 -9.84 -9.48 -16.94
C VAL A 193 -9.07 -8.16 -16.76
N PRO A 194 -8.66 -7.46 -17.84
CA PRO A 194 -8.11 -6.12 -17.74
C PRO A 194 -9.10 -5.14 -17.08
N TYR A 195 -8.63 -4.28 -16.20
CA TYR A 195 -9.48 -3.25 -15.59
C TYR A 195 -9.95 -2.23 -16.64
N GLY A 196 -11.25 -1.95 -16.65
CA GLY A 196 -11.88 -1.01 -17.58
C GLY A 196 -12.31 -1.62 -18.93
N ASP A 197 -12.02 -2.90 -19.19
CA ASP A 197 -12.35 -3.56 -20.46
C ASP A 197 -13.67 -4.35 -20.37
N LEU A 198 -14.74 -3.76 -20.92
CA LEU A 198 -16.05 -4.44 -21.03
C LEU A 198 -16.04 -5.59 -22.04
N ASN A 199 -15.19 -5.55 -23.07
CA ASN A 199 -15.17 -6.59 -24.10
C ASN A 199 -14.54 -7.87 -23.52
N ALA A 200 -13.41 -7.74 -22.82
CA ALA A 200 -12.79 -8.86 -22.12
C ALA A 200 -13.70 -9.48 -21.04
N LEU A 201 -14.50 -8.65 -20.35
CA LEU A 201 -15.52 -9.14 -19.41
C LEU A 201 -16.66 -9.87 -20.13
N ALA A 202 -17.19 -9.32 -21.23
CA ALA A 202 -18.23 -9.94 -22.05
C ALA A 202 -17.75 -11.27 -22.66
N ASP A 203 -16.57 -11.30 -23.28
CA ASP A 203 -15.96 -12.50 -23.86
C ASP A 203 -15.74 -13.61 -22.82
N LYS A 204 -15.47 -13.25 -21.56
CA LYS A 204 -15.30 -14.21 -20.47
C LYS A 204 -16.64 -14.72 -19.94
N LEU A 205 -17.62 -13.85 -19.73
CA LEU A 205 -18.97 -14.22 -19.30
C LEU A 205 -19.74 -15.01 -20.39
N GLN A 206 -19.50 -14.73 -21.68
CA GLN A 206 -20.12 -15.47 -22.78
C GLN A 206 -19.56 -16.89 -22.92
N ARG A 207 -18.25 -17.09 -22.71
CA ARG A 207 -17.62 -18.42 -22.83
C ARG A 207 -17.84 -19.30 -21.61
N ASP A 208 -17.75 -18.71 -20.42
CA ASP A 208 -17.60 -19.45 -19.16
C ASP A 208 -18.72 -19.14 -18.14
N GLY A 209 -19.74 -18.35 -18.51
CA GLY A 209 -20.74 -17.77 -17.62
C GLY A 209 -21.47 -18.76 -16.71
N ASP A 210 -21.80 -19.96 -17.21
CA ASP A 210 -22.43 -21.02 -16.41
C ASP A 210 -21.56 -21.54 -15.25
N ALA A 211 -20.25 -21.26 -15.27
CA ALA A 211 -19.34 -21.54 -14.17
C ALA A 211 -19.06 -20.30 -13.28
N ILE A 212 -19.41 -19.09 -13.70
CA ILE A 212 -19.13 -17.83 -12.97
C ILE A 212 -20.26 -17.46 -12.01
N ALA A 213 -19.93 -17.45 -10.71
CA ALA A 213 -20.80 -16.98 -9.64
C ALA A 213 -20.84 -15.45 -9.54
N ALA A 214 -19.71 -14.77 -9.74
CA ALA A 214 -19.60 -13.33 -9.58
C ALA A 214 -18.47 -12.67 -10.37
N PHE A 215 -18.61 -11.36 -10.58
CA PHE A 215 -17.52 -10.43 -10.90
C PHE A 215 -17.31 -9.47 -9.74
N ILE A 216 -16.07 -9.32 -9.27
CA ILE A 216 -15.69 -8.37 -8.21
C ILE A 216 -14.75 -7.28 -8.75
N VAL A 217 -15.04 -6.02 -8.41
CA VAL A 217 -14.30 -4.86 -8.95
C VAL A 217 -14.32 -3.65 -8.01
N GLU A 218 -13.20 -2.92 -7.95
CA GLU A 218 -13.10 -1.62 -7.28
C GLU A 218 -13.62 -0.48 -8.21
N PRO A 219 -14.50 0.43 -7.76
CA PRO A 219 -14.88 1.62 -8.54
C PRO A 219 -13.71 2.57 -8.87
N VAL A 220 -12.66 2.52 -8.06
CA VAL A 220 -11.34 3.13 -8.29
C VAL A 220 -10.31 2.14 -7.76
N GLN A 221 -9.49 1.51 -8.63
CA GLN A 221 -8.42 0.62 -8.19
C GLN A 221 -7.40 1.41 -7.35
N GLY A 222 -7.43 1.21 -6.03
CA GLY A 222 -6.62 1.97 -5.08
C GLY A 222 -5.15 1.56 -5.15
N GLU A 223 -4.88 0.29 -4.86
CA GLU A 223 -3.51 -0.23 -4.85
C GLU A 223 -2.89 -0.33 -6.25
N GLY A 224 -3.71 -0.40 -7.30
CA GLY A 224 -3.30 -0.24 -8.71
C GLY A 224 -2.73 1.15 -9.05
N GLY A 225 -2.86 2.13 -8.14
CA GLY A 225 -2.38 3.50 -8.30
C GLY A 225 -3.50 4.49 -8.56
N MET A 226 -4.58 4.40 -7.77
CA MET A 226 -5.74 5.30 -7.76
C MET A 226 -6.40 5.47 -9.15
N VAL A 227 -6.58 4.37 -9.88
CA VAL A 227 -7.12 4.37 -11.25
C VAL A 227 -8.65 4.34 -11.21
N PRO A 228 -9.38 5.39 -11.60
CA PRO A 228 -10.85 5.37 -11.62
C PRO A 228 -11.38 4.49 -12.75
N ALA A 229 -12.54 3.89 -12.54
CA ALA A 229 -13.27 3.19 -13.60
C ALA A 229 -13.54 4.11 -14.80
N PRO A 230 -13.38 3.65 -16.06
CA PRO A 230 -13.81 4.40 -17.23
C PRO A 230 -15.33 4.70 -17.21
N PRO A 231 -15.79 5.81 -17.80
CA PRO A 231 -17.22 6.09 -17.94
C PRO A 231 -17.98 4.92 -18.58
N GLY A 232 -19.11 4.54 -17.97
CA GLY A 232 -19.92 3.40 -18.41
C GLY A 232 -19.45 2.01 -17.97
N TYR A 233 -18.19 1.83 -17.55
CA TYR A 233 -17.63 0.51 -17.20
C TYR A 233 -18.41 -0.19 -16.07
N LEU A 234 -18.71 0.52 -14.98
CA LEU A 234 -19.41 -0.09 -13.83
C LEU A 234 -20.86 -0.46 -14.16
N ALA A 235 -21.55 0.35 -14.97
CA ALA A 235 -22.92 0.07 -15.40
C ALA A 235 -22.96 -1.13 -16.38
N GLY A 236 -22.12 -1.11 -17.41
CA GLY A 236 -22.01 -2.21 -18.38
C GLY A 236 -21.57 -3.53 -17.74
N ALA A 237 -20.72 -3.48 -16.71
CA ALA A 237 -20.34 -4.67 -15.94
C ALA A 237 -21.54 -5.30 -15.22
N ILE A 238 -22.44 -4.49 -14.62
CA ILE A 238 -23.68 -4.98 -14.01
C ILE A 238 -24.61 -5.59 -15.07
N GLU A 239 -24.78 -4.93 -16.22
CA GLU A 239 -25.61 -5.44 -17.33
C GLU A 239 -25.11 -6.80 -17.84
N LEU A 240 -23.80 -6.95 -18.06
CA LEU A 240 -23.17 -8.21 -18.47
C LEU A 240 -23.30 -9.30 -17.40
N CYS A 241 -23.12 -8.97 -16.12
CA CYS A 241 -23.27 -9.93 -15.03
C CYS A 241 -24.71 -10.45 -14.95
N ARG A 242 -25.71 -9.55 -14.98
CA ARG A 242 -27.13 -9.91 -14.97
C ARG A 242 -27.53 -10.74 -16.19
N ALA A 243 -27.01 -10.42 -17.38
CA ALA A 243 -27.24 -11.21 -18.59
C ALA A 243 -26.66 -12.65 -18.50
N ALA A 244 -25.58 -12.85 -17.74
CA ALA A 244 -24.97 -14.16 -17.50
C ALA A 244 -25.50 -14.89 -16.24
N GLY A 245 -26.38 -14.26 -15.45
CA GLY A 245 -26.82 -14.76 -14.15
C GLY A 245 -25.73 -14.77 -13.07
N ALA A 246 -24.68 -13.97 -13.23
CA ALA A 246 -23.61 -13.77 -12.25
C ALA A 246 -23.88 -12.54 -11.38
N VAL A 247 -23.36 -12.54 -10.15
CA VAL A 247 -23.52 -11.44 -9.18
C VAL A 247 -22.48 -10.34 -9.43
N ALA A 248 -22.91 -9.08 -9.57
CA ALA A 248 -22.00 -7.93 -9.59
C ALA A 248 -21.64 -7.49 -8.16
N ILE A 249 -20.36 -7.57 -7.79
CA ILE A 249 -19.83 -7.18 -6.49
C ILE A 249 -18.94 -5.94 -6.64
N PHE A 250 -19.29 -4.82 -5.99
CA PHE A 250 -18.41 -3.66 -5.90
C PHE A 250 -17.68 -3.61 -4.57
N ASP A 251 -16.34 -3.59 -4.65
CA ASP A 251 -15.47 -3.39 -3.50
C ASP A 251 -15.30 -1.89 -3.22
N GLU A 252 -16.13 -1.38 -2.31
CA GLU A 252 -16.11 0.01 -1.84
C GLU A 252 -15.31 0.16 -0.53
N VAL A 253 -14.54 -0.87 -0.11
CA VAL A 253 -13.76 -0.89 1.14
C VAL A 253 -12.69 0.22 1.18
N GLN A 254 -12.29 0.79 0.04
CA GLN A 254 -11.50 2.03 0.01
C GLN A 254 -12.27 3.24 -0.53
N THR A 255 -13.17 3.04 -1.50
CA THR A 255 -13.73 4.16 -2.30
C THR A 255 -14.97 4.81 -1.72
N GLY A 256 -15.69 4.09 -0.83
CA GLY A 256 -16.94 4.55 -0.25
C GLY A 256 -16.78 5.46 0.96
N LEU A 257 -17.92 5.71 1.63
CA LEU A 257 -18.03 6.51 2.85
C LEU A 257 -17.38 7.90 2.72
N GLY A 258 -17.69 8.59 1.62
CA GLY A 258 -17.25 9.96 1.33
C GLY A 258 -15.93 10.08 0.56
N ARG A 259 -15.05 9.06 0.58
CA ARG A 259 -13.64 9.15 0.14
C ARG A 259 -13.44 9.71 -1.28
N THR A 260 -14.31 9.33 -2.20
CA THR A 260 -14.27 9.73 -3.62
C THR A 260 -15.01 11.03 -3.95
N GLY A 261 -15.62 11.70 -2.96
CA GLY A 261 -16.50 12.85 -3.19
C GLY A 261 -17.96 12.47 -3.45
N ALA A 262 -18.34 11.23 -3.13
CA ALA A 262 -19.72 10.72 -3.05
C ALA A 262 -19.84 9.80 -1.83
N MET A 263 -21.07 9.49 -1.40
CA MET A 263 -21.31 8.56 -0.28
C MET A 263 -20.77 7.16 -0.63
N PHE A 264 -21.00 6.72 -1.87
CA PHE A 264 -20.40 5.53 -2.47
C PHE A 264 -19.90 5.88 -3.89
N ALA A 265 -18.70 5.42 -4.27
CA ALA A 265 -18.08 5.81 -5.53
C ALA A 265 -18.87 5.34 -6.76
N CYS A 266 -19.60 4.24 -6.66
CA CYS A 266 -20.51 3.74 -7.68
C CYS A 266 -21.63 4.74 -8.06
N GLN A 267 -21.98 5.67 -7.16
CA GLN A 267 -22.91 6.77 -7.44
C GLN A 267 -22.39 7.72 -8.53
N HIS A 268 -21.06 7.88 -8.69
CA HIS A 268 -20.49 8.66 -9.80
C HIS A 268 -20.77 8.05 -11.18
N ALA A 269 -21.14 6.76 -11.25
CA ALA A 269 -21.51 6.06 -12.46
C ALA A 269 -23.03 5.77 -12.54
N GLY A 270 -23.83 6.23 -11.57
CA GLY A 270 -25.25 5.88 -11.46
C GLY A 270 -25.52 4.38 -11.25
N ALA A 271 -24.52 3.63 -10.76
CA ALA A 271 -24.50 2.17 -10.76
C ALA A 271 -24.78 1.61 -9.36
N ALA A 272 -25.77 0.71 -9.25
CA ALA A 272 -26.07 -0.03 -8.02
C ALA A 272 -25.75 -1.53 -8.21
N PRO A 273 -24.75 -2.08 -7.49
CA PRO A 273 -24.36 -3.48 -7.61
C PRO A 273 -25.34 -4.41 -6.90
N ASP A 274 -25.17 -5.71 -7.11
CA ASP A 274 -25.97 -6.74 -6.45
C ASP A 274 -25.43 -7.04 -5.03
N ILE A 275 -24.13 -6.81 -4.82
CA ILE A 275 -23.44 -6.75 -3.51
C ILE A 275 -22.50 -5.54 -3.45
N LEU A 276 -22.50 -4.81 -2.33
CA LEU A 276 -21.57 -3.72 -2.02
C LEU A 276 -20.78 -4.02 -0.73
N LEU A 277 -19.47 -3.77 -0.75
CA LEU A 277 -18.56 -4.09 0.37
C LEU A 277 -17.99 -2.85 1.05
N LEU A 278 -17.99 -2.82 2.38
CA LEU A 278 -17.44 -1.74 3.20
C LEU A 278 -16.43 -2.23 4.23
N GLY A 279 -15.64 -1.30 4.72
CA GLY A 279 -14.66 -1.46 5.79
C GLY A 279 -13.93 -0.13 6.02
N LYS A 280 -12.66 -0.19 6.44
CA LYS A 280 -11.77 0.97 6.65
C LYS A 280 -12.45 2.14 7.39
N ALA A 281 -12.93 3.15 6.65
CA ALA A 281 -13.60 4.34 7.17
C ALA A 281 -14.86 4.02 8.00
N LEU A 282 -15.54 2.89 7.76
CA LEU A 282 -16.67 2.40 8.57
C LEU A 282 -16.30 2.23 10.05
N GLY A 283 -15.05 1.89 10.33
CA GLY A 283 -14.50 1.78 11.69
C GLY A 283 -14.15 3.10 12.35
N GLY A 284 -14.35 4.23 11.68
CA GLY A 284 -14.09 5.58 12.19
C GLY A 284 -12.61 5.87 12.52
N GLY A 285 -11.68 5.02 12.08
CA GLY A 285 -10.29 5.03 12.55
C GLY A 285 -10.06 4.47 13.96
N LEU A 286 -11.10 3.91 14.61
CA LEU A 286 -11.07 3.43 15.99
C LEU A 286 -11.27 1.91 16.13
N MET A 287 -12.20 1.33 15.36
CA MET A 287 -12.63 -0.07 15.51
C MET A 287 -12.44 -0.90 14.22
N PRO A 288 -12.06 -2.18 14.31
CA PRO A 288 -12.08 -3.09 13.16
C PRO A 288 -13.53 -3.48 12.81
N ILE A 289 -13.94 -3.21 11.58
CA ILE A 289 -15.24 -3.62 11.02
C ILE A 289 -15.15 -3.71 9.49
N GLY A 290 -15.96 -4.59 8.92
CA GLY A 290 -16.37 -4.62 7.52
C GLY A 290 -17.87 -4.92 7.42
N ALA A 291 -18.43 -4.74 6.22
CA ALA A 291 -19.79 -5.13 5.91
C ALA A 291 -19.88 -5.68 4.48
N CYS A 292 -20.59 -6.80 4.32
CA CYS A 292 -21.06 -7.30 3.04
C CYS A 292 -22.57 -7.02 2.97
N ILE A 293 -22.98 -6.12 2.08
CA ILE A 293 -24.37 -5.66 1.94
C ILE A 293 -24.87 -6.18 0.59
N ALA A 294 -25.95 -6.95 0.60
CA ALA A 294 -26.52 -7.55 -0.60
C ALA A 294 -27.97 -7.08 -0.83
N THR A 295 -28.42 -7.18 -2.09
CA THR A 295 -29.84 -7.05 -2.41
C THR A 295 -30.64 -8.23 -1.87
N THR A 296 -31.93 -8.03 -1.58
CA THR A 296 -32.79 -9.11 -1.07
C THR A 296 -32.95 -10.26 -2.06
N ASP A 297 -32.90 -10.02 -3.38
CA ASP A 297 -32.86 -11.10 -4.38
C ASP A 297 -31.53 -11.87 -4.35
N THR A 298 -30.40 -11.19 -4.12
CA THR A 298 -29.07 -11.84 -4.07
C THR A 298 -28.84 -12.59 -2.76
N TRP A 299 -29.61 -12.31 -1.71
CA TRP A 299 -29.49 -12.96 -0.41
C TRP A 299 -29.84 -14.45 -0.46
N ASP A 300 -28.97 -15.29 0.10
CA ASP A 300 -29.20 -16.73 0.23
C ASP A 300 -29.31 -17.13 1.71
N HIS A 301 -30.39 -17.84 2.06
CA HIS A 301 -30.65 -18.26 3.44
C HIS A 301 -29.73 -19.39 3.92
N SER A 302 -29.15 -20.21 3.04
CA SER A 302 -28.17 -21.22 3.44
C SER A 302 -26.84 -20.56 3.83
N PHE A 303 -26.41 -19.54 3.08
CA PHE A 303 -25.31 -18.65 3.48
C PHE A 303 -25.61 -17.96 4.82
N GLY A 304 -26.81 -17.38 4.97
CA GLY A 304 -27.21 -16.68 6.20
C GLY A 304 -27.21 -17.56 7.46
N MET A 305 -27.45 -18.87 7.33
CA MET A 305 -27.35 -19.82 8.45
C MET A 305 -25.94 -20.40 8.67
N LEU A 306 -25.03 -20.30 7.68
CA LEU A 306 -23.70 -20.95 7.70
C LEU A 306 -22.51 -19.96 7.71
N HIS A 307 -22.76 -18.65 7.66
CA HIS A 307 -21.73 -17.63 7.83
C HIS A 307 -21.84 -16.99 9.22
N SER A 308 -20.75 -17.07 9.99
CA SER A 308 -20.60 -16.37 11.27
C SER A 308 -19.13 -16.02 11.54
N SER A 309 -18.89 -15.04 12.42
CA SER A 309 -17.57 -14.67 12.91
C SER A 309 -17.68 -14.11 14.33
N THR A 310 -16.84 -14.59 15.25
CA THR A 310 -16.98 -14.39 16.72
C THR A 310 -17.01 -12.93 17.17
N PHE A 311 -16.40 -12.03 16.40
CA PHE A 311 -16.29 -10.60 16.73
C PHE A 311 -17.14 -9.69 15.80
N ALA A 312 -17.78 -10.26 14.79
CA ALA A 312 -18.65 -9.53 13.88
C ALA A 312 -19.94 -9.05 14.58
N GLY A 313 -20.43 -7.86 14.19
CA GLY A 313 -21.63 -7.27 14.79
C GLY A 313 -21.46 -6.94 16.29
N ASN A 314 -20.26 -6.47 16.68
CA ASN A 314 -20.03 -5.99 18.05
C ASN A 314 -20.53 -4.56 18.23
N GLU A 315 -21.19 -4.27 19.36
CA GLU A 315 -21.88 -2.99 19.61
C GLU A 315 -20.93 -1.79 19.53
N LEU A 316 -19.67 -1.96 19.96
CA LEU A 316 -18.65 -0.89 19.94
C LEU A 316 -18.35 -0.44 18.51
N ALA A 317 -18.08 -1.39 17.61
CA ALA A 317 -17.81 -1.07 16.22
C ALA A 317 -19.07 -0.60 15.48
N CYS A 318 -20.24 -1.17 15.80
CA CYS A 318 -21.48 -0.80 15.13
C CYS A 318 -22.03 0.58 15.59
N ALA A 319 -21.79 0.98 16.85
CA ALA A 319 -22.08 2.34 17.31
C ALA A 319 -21.15 3.38 16.65
N VAL A 320 -19.86 3.08 16.51
CA VAL A 320 -18.90 3.92 15.78
C VAL A 320 -19.30 4.02 14.29
N GLY A 321 -19.64 2.91 13.65
CA GLY A 321 -20.13 2.88 12.27
C GLY A 321 -21.43 3.66 12.09
N SER A 322 -22.36 3.56 13.04
CA SER A 322 -23.60 4.36 13.04
C SER A 322 -23.33 5.86 13.10
N ARG A 323 -22.31 6.29 13.86
CA ARG A 323 -21.86 7.69 13.89
C ARG A 323 -21.02 8.08 12.67
N VAL A 324 -20.34 7.15 12.00
CA VAL A 324 -19.73 7.40 10.68
C VAL A 324 -20.80 7.78 9.64
N ILE A 325 -21.92 7.05 9.60
CA ILE A 325 -23.05 7.40 8.71
C ILE A 325 -23.67 8.74 9.11
N ASP A 326 -23.92 8.98 10.41
CA ASP A 326 -24.43 10.28 10.90
C ASP A 326 -23.56 11.47 10.44
N LEU A 327 -22.22 11.34 10.53
CA LEU A 327 -21.27 12.39 10.16
C LEU A 327 -21.19 12.64 8.65
N LEU A 328 -21.52 11.65 7.82
CA LEU A 328 -21.56 11.80 6.36
C LEU A 328 -22.87 12.41 5.87
N LEU A 329 -23.99 12.17 6.58
CA LEU A 329 -25.30 12.76 6.30
C LEU A 329 -25.48 14.17 6.94
N ALA A 330 -24.70 14.47 7.98
CA ALA A 330 -24.77 15.73 8.71
C ALA A 330 -24.65 16.95 7.79
N ASP A 331 -25.38 18.02 8.16
CA ASP A 331 -25.39 19.29 7.43
C ASP A 331 -25.71 19.14 5.93
N GLU A 332 -26.60 18.23 5.55
CA GLU A 332 -26.97 17.95 4.14
C GLU A 332 -25.80 17.42 3.29
N GLY A 333 -24.84 16.73 3.91
CA GLY A 333 -23.72 16.09 3.21
C GLY A 333 -22.53 17.01 2.91
N LYS A 334 -22.46 18.21 3.53
CA LYS A 334 -21.37 19.19 3.33
C LYS A 334 -19.95 18.62 3.55
N LEU A 335 -19.81 17.55 4.34
CA LEU A 335 -18.54 16.83 4.50
C LEU A 335 -18.12 16.12 3.20
N VAL A 336 -19.05 15.46 2.52
CA VAL A 336 -18.80 14.79 1.22
C VAL A 336 -18.54 15.81 0.12
N GLU A 337 -19.29 16.93 0.09
CA GLU A 337 -19.00 18.07 -0.80
C GLU A 337 -17.61 18.66 -0.55
N HIS A 338 -17.18 18.71 0.71
CA HIS A 338 -15.84 19.17 1.07
C HIS A 338 -14.77 18.23 0.54
N VAL A 339 -14.96 16.91 0.64
CA VAL A 339 -14.04 15.89 0.09
C VAL A 339 -13.95 15.98 -1.43
N ASP A 340 -15.06 16.18 -2.15
CA ASP A 340 -15.03 16.41 -3.60
C ASP A 340 -14.28 17.72 -3.95
N ARG A 341 -14.61 18.82 -3.25
CA ARG A 341 -14.01 20.15 -3.49
C ARG A 341 -12.52 20.20 -3.20
N MET A 342 -12.06 19.58 -2.10
CA MET A 342 -10.64 19.46 -1.76
C MET A 342 -9.93 18.41 -2.62
N GLY A 343 -10.60 17.34 -3.01
CA GLY A 343 -10.10 16.35 -3.95
C GLY A 343 -9.81 16.92 -5.33
N ARG A 344 -10.76 17.70 -5.89
CA ARG A 344 -10.56 18.44 -7.14
C ARG A 344 -9.39 19.43 -7.04
N TYR A 345 -9.28 20.16 -5.94
CA TYR A 345 -8.17 21.09 -5.71
C TYR A 345 -6.82 20.36 -5.60
N LEU A 346 -6.74 19.24 -4.88
CA LEU A 346 -5.53 18.41 -4.80
C LEU A 346 -5.11 17.89 -6.19
N LEU A 347 -6.06 17.37 -6.98
CA LEU A 347 -5.79 16.87 -8.33
C LEU A 347 -5.37 17.99 -9.30
N GLU A 348 -5.96 19.18 -9.19
CA GLU A 348 -5.59 20.40 -9.93
C GLU A 348 -4.15 20.82 -9.64
N ARG A 349 -3.79 21.01 -8.36
CA ARG A 349 -2.44 21.43 -7.94
C ARG A 349 -1.35 20.37 -8.24
N LEU A 350 -1.70 19.08 -8.23
CA LEU A 350 -0.80 18.01 -8.71
C LEU A 350 -0.68 18.01 -10.25
N GLY A 351 -1.75 18.37 -10.97
CA GLY A 351 -1.75 18.57 -12.43
C GLY A 351 -0.80 19.67 -12.85
N GLU A 352 -0.90 20.85 -12.24
CA GLU A 352 0.07 21.96 -12.42
C GLU A 352 1.51 21.49 -12.22
N LEU A 353 1.76 20.70 -11.17
CA LEU A 353 3.09 20.18 -10.86
C LEU A 353 3.59 19.19 -11.93
N LYS A 354 2.73 18.31 -12.44
CA LYS A 354 3.03 17.38 -13.53
C LYS A 354 3.29 18.10 -14.85
N ASP A 355 2.62 19.21 -15.12
CA ASP A 355 2.82 19.99 -16.34
C ASP A 355 4.10 20.85 -16.29
N ARG A 356 4.54 21.20 -15.08
CA ARG A 356 5.84 21.84 -14.83
C ARG A 356 7.02 20.86 -14.84
N PHE A 357 6.83 19.61 -14.43
CA PHE A 357 7.87 18.57 -14.38
C PHE A 357 7.48 17.26 -15.11
N PRO A 358 7.12 17.30 -16.41
CA PRO A 358 6.62 16.12 -17.13
C PRO A 358 7.68 15.02 -17.35
N HIS A 359 8.97 15.37 -17.23
CA HIS A 359 10.08 14.42 -17.24
C HIS A 359 10.34 13.75 -15.88
N VAL A 360 9.67 14.21 -14.80
CA VAL A 360 9.72 13.59 -13.46
C VAL A 360 8.40 12.88 -13.14
N LEU A 361 7.27 13.50 -13.46
CA LEU A 361 5.92 13.00 -13.19
C LEU A 361 5.25 12.51 -14.47
N LYS A 362 4.97 11.21 -14.51
CA LYS A 362 4.32 10.51 -15.62
C LYS A 362 2.81 10.77 -15.64
N ALA A 363 2.16 10.71 -14.48
CA ALA A 363 0.71 10.80 -14.36
C ALA A 363 0.27 11.39 -13.00
N VAL A 364 -0.90 12.00 -12.98
CA VAL A 364 -1.69 12.30 -11.78
C VAL A 364 -2.95 11.44 -11.88
N ARG A 365 -3.35 10.78 -10.80
CA ARG A 365 -4.58 9.96 -10.78
C ARG A 365 -5.30 10.07 -9.44
N GLY A 366 -6.62 9.91 -9.50
CA GLY A 366 -7.47 9.87 -8.32
C GLY A 366 -8.89 10.34 -8.54
N LYS A 367 -9.66 10.35 -7.46
CA LYS A 367 -11.04 10.83 -7.38
C LYS A 367 -11.35 11.21 -5.92
N GLY A 368 -11.91 12.39 -5.67
CA GLY A 368 -12.03 12.92 -4.31
C GLY A 368 -10.66 13.03 -3.62
N LEU A 369 -10.59 12.74 -2.32
CA LEU A 369 -9.32 12.68 -1.57
C LEU A 369 -8.64 11.30 -1.67
N MET A 370 -8.86 10.55 -2.75
CA MET A 370 -8.16 9.30 -3.09
C MET A 370 -7.28 9.56 -4.30
N ALA A 371 -6.07 10.09 -4.07
CA ALA A 371 -5.23 10.66 -5.13
C ALA A 371 -3.74 10.28 -5.02
N GLY A 372 -2.94 10.72 -6.00
CA GLY A 372 -1.50 10.58 -5.99
C GLY A 372 -0.84 10.87 -7.35
N VAL A 373 0.48 10.65 -7.40
CA VAL A 373 1.31 10.89 -8.60
C VAL A 373 2.12 9.65 -8.96
N GLU A 374 2.23 9.36 -10.26
CA GLU A 374 3.18 8.38 -10.78
C GLU A 374 4.47 9.10 -11.22
N PHE A 375 5.60 8.71 -10.65
CA PHE A 375 6.92 9.13 -11.11
C PHE A 375 7.32 8.37 -12.38
N GLN A 376 8.09 9.01 -13.25
CA GLN A 376 8.74 8.36 -14.38
C GLN A 376 9.68 7.23 -13.90
N ARG A 377 10.09 6.35 -14.82
CA ARG A 377 11.16 5.37 -14.56
C ARG A 377 12.53 6.04 -14.64
N PHE A 378 13.42 5.66 -13.75
CA PHE A 378 14.81 6.11 -13.76
C PHE A 378 15.67 4.94 -14.23
N GLU A 379 16.33 5.07 -15.38
CA GLU A 379 16.99 3.91 -16.01
C GLU A 379 18.49 3.81 -15.70
N GLY A 380 19.07 4.84 -15.07
CA GLY A 380 20.46 4.88 -14.57
C GLY A 380 21.36 5.89 -15.28
N ASP A 381 20.85 6.54 -16.32
CA ASP A 381 21.50 7.55 -17.18
C ASP A 381 21.90 8.84 -16.45
N GLY A 382 21.19 9.19 -15.37
CA GLY A 382 21.44 10.39 -14.56
C GLY A 382 21.71 10.16 -13.07
N SER A 383 21.59 8.92 -12.58
CA SER A 383 21.89 8.51 -11.19
C SER A 383 21.76 7.00 -11.04
N PHE A 384 22.80 6.37 -10.47
CA PHE A 384 22.75 4.97 -10.06
C PHE A 384 21.75 4.77 -8.91
N SER A 385 21.79 5.65 -7.92
CA SER A 385 20.96 5.56 -6.71
C SER A 385 19.46 5.61 -7.04
N MET A 386 19.05 6.49 -7.97
CA MET A 386 17.67 6.53 -8.47
C MET A 386 17.33 5.35 -9.37
N GLY A 387 18.24 4.92 -10.24
CA GLY A 387 18.02 3.78 -11.14
C GLY A 387 17.82 2.47 -10.38
N PHE A 388 18.63 2.24 -9.34
CA PHE A 388 18.48 1.14 -8.40
C PHE A 388 17.13 1.21 -7.67
N ALA A 389 16.80 2.37 -7.08
CA ALA A 389 15.55 2.56 -6.35
C ALA A 389 14.30 2.32 -7.22
N SER A 390 14.33 2.74 -8.49
CA SER A 390 13.29 2.47 -9.48
C SER A 390 13.12 0.96 -9.76
N ARG A 391 14.21 0.25 -10.08
CA ARG A 391 14.14 -1.15 -10.52
C ARG A 391 13.90 -2.15 -9.39
N SER A 392 14.40 -1.88 -8.18
CA SER A 392 14.12 -2.66 -6.97
C SER A 392 12.79 -2.31 -6.29
N GLY A 393 11.97 -1.41 -6.86
CA GLY A 393 10.65 -1.07 -6.34
C GLY A 393 10.67 -0.31 -5.01
N LEU A 394 11.77 0.37 -4.68
CA LEU A 394 11.94 1.13 -3.44
C LEU A 394 11.70 2.64 -3.63
N LEU A 395 11.63 3.14 -4.87
CA LEU A 395 11.56 4.57 -5.21
C LEU A 395 10.58 5.37 -4.34
N THR A 396 9.28 5.09 -4.41
CA THR A 396 8.29 5.88 -3.65
C THR A 396 8.35 5.63 -2.14
N VAL A 397 8.96 4.53 -1.69
CA VAL A 397 9.21 4.25 -0.27
C VAL A 397 10.34 5.13 0.28
N LEU A 398 11.43 5.30 -0.49
CA LEU A 398 12.54 6.21 -0.15
C LEU A 398 12.14 7.69 -0.28
N LEU A 399 11.30 8.03 -1.27
CA LEU A 399 10.69 9.36 -1.36
C LEU A 399 9.72 9.64 -0.21
N SER A 400 9.01 8.63 0.29
CA SER A 400 8.21 8.74 1.53
C SER A 400 9.11 9.02 2.74
N GLY A 401 10.31 8.42 2.79
CA GLY A 401 11.35 8.70 3.80
C GLY A 401 11.84 10.16 3.78
N TYR A 402 12.08 10.72 2.59
CA TYR A 402 12.38 12.14 2.40
C TYR A 402 11.23 13.03 2.88
N LEU A 403 10.00 12.73 2.46
CA LEU A 403 8.81 13.51 2.79
C LEU A 403 8.53 13.51 4.29
N LEU A 404 8.68 12.35 4.95
CA LEU A 404 8.54 12.20 6.39
C LEU A 404 9.59 13.03 7.14
N ASN A 405 10.88 12.79 6.89
CA ASN A 405 11.95 13.33 7.75
C ASN A 405 12.35 14.77 7.43
N LEU A 406 12.16 15.23 6.18
CA LEU A 406 12.64 16.55 5.73
C LEU A 406 11.51 17.52 5.36
N ARG A 407 10.28 17.03 5.19
CA ARG A 407 9.09 17.85 4.86
C ARG A 407 7.92 17.66 5.83
N HIS A 408 8.04 16.74 6.80
CA HIS A 408 7.02 16.38 7.78
C HIS A 408 5.65 15.94 7.20
N ILE A 409 5.66 15.28 6.04
CA ILE A 409 4.47 14.71 5.40
C ILE A 409 4.50 13.18 5.55
N VAL A 410 3.47 12.58 6.15
CA VAL A 410 3.28 11.12 6.16
C VAL A 410 2.56 10.70 4.89
N THR A 411 3.16 9.78 4.15
CA THR A 411 2.66 9.21 2.88
C THR A 411 3.26 7.80 2.71
N ALA A 412 2.85 7.09 1.67
CA ALA A 412 3.40 5.79 1.30
C ALA A 412 3.30 5.52 -0.21
N ALA A 413 4.02 4.51 -0.67
CA ALA A 413 3.74 3.83 -1.92
C ALA A 413 2.32 3.20 -1.91
N VAL A 414 1.75 2.97 -3.09
CA VAL A 414 0.66 1.99 -3.27
C VAL A 414 1.23 0.59 -3.45
N PHE A 415 0.46 -0.44 -3.08
CA PHE A 415 0.96 -1.81 -3.01
C PHE A 415 1.24 -2.44 -4.39
N ASN A 416 0.48 -2.12 -5.44
CA ASN A 416 0.69 -2.72 -6.78
C ASN A 416 1.57 -1.87 -7.72
N ASN A 417 2.02 -0.68 -7.31
CA ASN A 417 2.84 0.20 -8.16
C ASN A 417 3.88 1.02 -7.36
N ALA A 418 5.14 0.55 -7.36
CA ALA A 418 6.29 1.18 -6.70
C ALA A 418 6.74 2.54 -7.30
N HIS A 419 6.11 2.99 -8.39
CA HIS A 419 6.30 4.32 -8.97
C HIS A 419 5.20 5.31 -8.59
N PHE A 420 4.12 4.87 -7.94
CA PHE A 420 3.01 5.73 -7.56
C PHE A 420 3.03 6.06 -6.05
N LEU A 421 2.99 7.35 -5.74
CA LEU A 421 2.99 7.90 -4.39
C LEU A 421 1.57 8.34 -4.00
N ARG A 422 1.07 7.82 -2.88
CA ARG A 422 -0.30 8.06 -2.36
C ARG A 422 -0.42 9.41 -1.67
N LEU A 423 -1.48 10.15 -2.00
CA LEU A 423 -1.93 11.33 -1.27
C LEU A 423 -3.41 11.13 -0.91
N GLU A 424 -3.64 10.53 0.25
CA GLU A 424 -4.94 10.14 0.78
C GLU A 424 -5.10 10.67 2.21
N PRO A 425 -5.28 12.00 2.40
CA PRO A 425 -5.41 12.62 3.71
C PRO A 425 -6.81 12.38 4.33
N PRO A 426 -7.01 12.66 5.62
CA PRO A 426 -8.34 12.74 6.22
C PRO A 426 -9.21 13.86 5.61
N PHE A 427 -10.53 13.75 5.78
CA PHE A 427 -11.53 14.71 5.30
C PHE A 427 -11.46 16.09 5.99
N THR A 428 -10.64 16.21 7.05
CA THR A 428 -10.36 17.45 7.78
C THR A 428 -9.24 18.29 7.15
N VAL A 429 -8.76 17.93 5.96
CA VAL A 429 -7.68 18.63 5.24
C VAL A 429 -8.21 19.92 4.59
N GLY A 430 -7.50 21.05 4.76
CA GLY A 430 -7.78 22.30 4.08
C GLY A 430 -6.94 22.51 2.83
N ARG A 431 -7.07 23.69 2.22
CA ARG A 431 -6.20 24.11 1.11
C ARG A 431 -4.75 24.25 1.57
N ASP A 432 -4.53 24.82 2.75
CA ASP A 432 -3.19 25.14 3.26
C ASP A 432 -2.37 23.86 3.53
N GLU A 433 -3.00 22.77 3.98
CA GLU A 433 -2.36 21.46 4.13
C GLU A 433 -2.11 20.78 2.77
N ILE A 434 -3.04 20.90 1.82
CA ILE A 434 -2.85 20.43 0.43
C ILE A 434 -1.66 21.15 -0.21
N ASP A 435 -1.59 22.47 -0.09
CA ASP A 435 -0.47 23.27 -0.57
C ASP A 435 0.85 22.85 0.08
N GLN A 436 0.88 22.62 1.39
CA GLN A 436 2.09 22.10 2.08
C GLN A 436 2.52 20.73 1.53
N ALA A 437 1.60 19.80 1.31
CA ALA A 437 1.92 18.49 0.74
C ALA A 437 2.37 18.57 -0.73
N VAL A 438 1.70 19.38 -1.56
CA VAL A 438 2.09 19.60 -2.97
C VAL A 438 3.46 20.30 -3.06
N ASN A 439 3.74 21.29 -2.21
CA ASN A 439 5.04 21.95 -2.11
C ASN A 439 6.16 21.02 -1.55
N ALA A 440 5.79 19.89 -0.93
CA ALA A 440 6.72 18.85 -0.51
C ALA A 440 6.99 17.83 -1.63
N VAL A 441 5.99 17.47 -2.44
CA VAL A 441 6.21 16.70 -3.67
C VAL A 441 6.95 17.53 -4.72
N GLU A 442 6.70 18.84 -4.80
CA GLU A 442 7.43 19.74 -5.70
C GLU A 442 8.93 19.76 -5.39
N SER A 443 9.36 19.76 -4.13
CA SER A 443 10.80 19.75 -3.86
C SER A 443 11.47 18.45 -4.33
N ILE A 444 10.78 17.30 -4.29
CA ILE A 444 11.27 16.09 -4.97
C ILE A 444 11.47 16.37 -6.46
N CYS A 445 10.47 16.95 -7.14
CA CYS A 445 10.56 17.26 -8.56
C CYS A 445 11.73 18.20 -8.88
N ARG A 446 11.92 19.28 -8.10
CA ARG A 446 13.05 20.20 -8.22
C ARG A 446 14.41 19.53 -7.96
N HIS A 447 14.51 18.61 -6.99
CA HIS A 447 15.75 17.87 -6.73
C HIS A 447 16.06 16.86 -7.84
N VAL A 448 15.06 16.21 -8.44
CA VAL A 448 15.28 15.31 -9.59
C VAL A 448 15.71 16.08 -10.84
N ASP A 449 15.00 17.17 -11.17
CA ASP A 449 15.31 18.08 -12.29
C ASP A 449 16.74 18.64 -12.19
N ALA A 450 17.13 19.13 -11.00
CA ALA A 450 18.48 19.61 -10.71
C ALA A 450 19.54 18.52 -10.49
N LYS A 451 19.18 17.23 -10.58
CA LYS A 451 20.04 16.06 -10.27
C LYS A 451 20.68 16.10 -8.86
N ASP A 452 19.97 16.71 -7.91
CA ASP A 452 20.40 16.97 -6.54
C ASP A 452 19.98 15.86 -5.56
N TYR A 453 20.34 14.62 -5.90
CA TYR A 453 19.96 13.42 -5.15
C TYR A 453 20.52 13.38 -3.72
N HIS A 454 21.54 14.20 -3.40
CA HIS A 454 21.94 14.47 -2.02
C HIS A 454 20.76 14.84 -1.12
N GLU A 455 19.92 15.78 -1.56
CA GLU A 455 18.78 16.23 -0.74
C GLU A 455 17.73 15.15 -0.57
N LEU A 456 17.51 14.30 -1.60
CA LEU A 456 16.61 13.16 -1.50
C LEU A 456 17.12 12.13 -0.49
N PHE A 457 18.39 11.75 -0.56
CA PHE A 457 18.93 10.62 0.19
C PHE A 457 19.56 10.98 1.54
N ARG A 458 19.87 12.25 1.84
CA ARG A 458 20.62 12.61 3.07
C ARG A 458 19.96 12.18 4.37
N HIS A 459 18.62 12.10 4.41
CA HIS A 459 17.88 11.63 5.59
C HIS A 459 18.26 10.21 6.03
N LEU A 460 18.71 9.36 5.10
CA LEU A 460 19.20 8.00 5.35
C LEU A 460 20.60 7.99 6.00
N THR A 461 21.34 9.10 5.89
CA THR A 461 22.67 9.30 6.48
C THR A 461 22.62 10.00 7.85
N ASP A 462 21.44 10.33 8.37
CA ASP A 462 21.26 10.98 9.67
C ASP A 462 21.05 10.01 10.84
N VAL A 463 20.85 8.71 10.57
CA VAL A 463 20.59 7.65 11.56
C VAL A 463 21.58 6.49 11.38
N PRO A 464 22.02 5.77 12.44
CA PRO A 464 22.77 4.53 12.30
C PRO A 464 21.95 3.43 11.57
N GLY A 465 22.61 2.67 10.70
CA GLY A 465 21.97 1.57 9.96
C GLY A 465 21.55 0.38 10.83
N VAL A 466 20.61 -0.44 10.34
CA VAL A 466 20.00 -1.54 11.09
C VAL A 466 20.41 -2.89 10.48
N PRO A 467 20.99 -3.83 11.26
CA PRO A 467 21.49 -5.11 10.73
C PRO A 467 20.44 -5.90 9.92
N ARG A 468 20.82 -6.27 8.68
CA ARG A 468 19.95 -7.00 7.76
C ARG A 468 19.56 -8.40 8.30
N PRO A 469 18.27 -8.77 8.29
CA PRO A 469 17.82 -10.14 8.56
C PRO A 469 18.45 -11.17 7.60
N GLN A 470 18.84 -12.33 8.12
CA GLN A 470 19.36 -13.42 7.29
C GLN A 470 18.33 -13.88 6.26
N GLY A 471 18.76 -14.12 5.02
CA GLY A 471 17.91 -14.54 3.91
C GLY A 471 17.02 -13.45 3.30
N LEU A 472 16.94 -12.25 3.87
CA LEU A 472 16.19 -11.14 3.29
C LEU A 472 17.01 -10.43 2.21
N TYR A 473 16.55 -10.52 0.97
CA TYR A 473 17.02 -9.72 -0.16
C TYR A 473 15.89 -8.76 -0.56
N LEU A 474 16.17 -7.46 -0.62
CA LEU A 474 15.17 -6.45 -1.02
C LEU A 474 14.93 -6.42 -2.55
N SER A 475 15.78 -7.10 -3.32
CA SER A 475 15.51 -7.42 -4.71
C SER A 475 14.36 -8.44 -4.81
N ALA A 476 13.13 -7.92 -4.79
CA ALA A 476 12.16 -8.46 -5.72
C ALA A 476 12.79 -8.37 -7.11
N ALA A 477 13.06 -9.53 -7.73
CA ALA A 477 13.33 -9.58 -9.15
C ALA A 477 12.00 -9.26 -9.85
N THR A 478 11.70 -7.95 -9.96
CA THR A 478 10.65 -7.45 -10.84
C THR A 478 10.87 -8.11 -12.19
N GLU A 479 9.89 -8.86 -12.68
CA GLU A 479 10.01 -9.56 -13.95
C GLU A 479 10.53 -8.59 -15.00
N MET A 480 11.71 -8.90 -15.56
CA MET A 480 12.23 -8.17 -16.68
C MET A 480 11.20 -8.32 -17.79
N ARG A 481 10.45 -7.25 -18.08
CA ARG A 481 9.66 -7.21 -19.30
C ARG A 481 10.65 -7.45 -20.43
N GLU A 482 10.50 -8.59 -21.09
CA GLU A 482 11.11 -8.83 -22.38
C GLU A 482 10.68 -7.69 -23.29
N GLN A 483 11.60 -6.77 -23.56
CA GLN A 483 11.55 -6.06 -24.83
C GLN A 483 11.61 -7.15 -25.89
N GLN A 484 10.70 -7.12 -26.87
CA GLN A 484 10.66 -8.09 -27.96
C GLN A 484 11.88 -7.90 -28.86
N THR A 485 13.01 -8.42 -28.38
CA THR A 485 14.27 -8.55 -29.09
C THR A 485 14.18 -9.84 -29.91
N PRO A 486 14.60 -9.87 -31.18
CA PRO A 486 14.73 -11.13 -31.89
C PRO A 486 15.64 -12.09 -31.09
N PRO A 487 15.37 -13.40 -31.08
CA PRO A 487 16.16 -14.34 -30.29
C PRO A 487 17.64 -14.23 -30.67
N PRO A 488 18.57 -14.23 -29.69
CA PRO A 488 19.99 -14.07 -29.97
C PRO A 488 20.45 -15.17 -30.92
N THR A 489 21.10 -14.77 -32.02
CA THR A 489 21.61 -15.71 -33.02
C THR A 489 22.58 -16.69 -32.38
N ASP A 490 22.39 -17.99 -32.64
CA ASP A 490 23.17 -19.07 -32.04
C ASP A 490 24.68 -18.81 -32.06
N GLY A 491 25.29 -18.75 -30.87
CA GLY A 491 26.73 -18.51 -30.67
C GLY A 491 27.09 -17.22 -29.95
N ASN A 492 26.15 -16.29 -29.74
CA ASN A 492 26.38 -15.10 -28.93
C ASN A 492 26.44 -15.45 -27.43
N GLY A 493 27.55 -15.13 -26.77
CA GLY A 493 27.71 -15.34 -25.32
C GLY A 493 26.98 -14.29 -24.48
N THR A 494 26.99 -14.48 -23.15
CA THR A 494 26.45 -13.54 -22.16
C THR A 494 27.55 -12.87 -21.36
N PHE A 495 27.35 -11.61 -20.92
CA PHE A 495 28.26 -10.92 -20.00
C PHE A 495 27.56 -10.34 -18.76
N ALA A 496 28.33 -10.08 -17.70
CA ALA A 496 27.86 -9.29 -16.57
C ALA A 496 28.98 -8.36 -16.06
N PHE A 497 28.65 -7.09 -15.83
CA PHE A 497 29.51 -6.14 -15.13
C PHE A 497 29.05 -6.00 -13.68
N LEU A 498 29.93 -6.32 -12.74
CA LEU A 498 29.75 -6.01 -11.32
C LEU A 498 30.14 -4.55 -11.08
N ILE A 499 29.22 -3.75 -10.56
CA ILE A 499 29.46 -2.35 -10.17
C ILE A 499 29.46 -2.29 -8.65
N HIS A 500 30.65 -2.01 -8.12
CA HIS A 500 30.99 -1.97 -6.70
C HIS A 500 31.79 -0.68 -6.46
N TYR A 501 31.46 0.05 -5.39
CA TYR A 501 32.13 1.28 -5.01
C TYR A 501 33.40 0.96 -4.21
N ILE A 502 34.58 1.26 -4.78
CA ILE A 502 35.88 0.91 -4.18
C ILE A 502 36.32 2.00 -3.20
N ASP A 503 36.15 3.26 -3.58
CA ASP A 503 36.50 4.43 -2.76
C ASP A 503 35.29 5.35 -2.49
N GLN A 504 35.44 6.35 -1.60
CA GLN A 504 34.36 7.31 -1.32
C GLN A 504 34.11 8.31 -2.46
N ALA A 505 35.08 8.51 -3.36
CA ALA A 505 34.93 9.37 -4.52
C ALA A 505 34.13 8.69 -5.64
N ASP A 506 34.07 7.36 -5.71
CA ASP A 506 33.19 6.63 -6.65
C ASP A 506 31.72 7.02 -6.48
N TYR A 507 31.24 7.22 -5.25
CA TYR A 507 29.90 7.77 -5.00
C TYR A 507 29.69 9.14 -5.65
N VAL A 508 30.72 10.00 -5.63
CA VAL A 508 30.68 11.36 -6.21
C VAL A 508 30.93 11.34 -7.73
N ARG A 509 31.67 10.34 -8.25
CA ARG A 509 31.82 10.10 -9.70
C ARG A 509 30.49 9.68 -10.34
N VAL A 510 29.69 8.90 -9.61
CA VAL A 510 28.42 8.31 -10.08
C VAL A 510 27.21 9.22 -9.80
N ASP A 511 27.15 9.84 -8.62
CA ASP A 511 26.10 10.78 -8.20
C ASP A 511 26.76 12.12 -7.76
N PRO A 512 27.06 13.05 -8.69
CA PRO A 512 27.88 14.25 -8.40
C PRO A 512 27.38 15.17 -7.27
N SER A 513 26.06 15.18 -7.00
CA SER A 513 25.49 15.92 -5.86
C SER A 513 25.94 15.36 -4.50
N PHE A 514 26.36 14.09 -4.42
CA PHE A 514 26.93 13.50 -3.20
C PHE A 514 28.27 14.13 -2.77
N GLY A 515 28.90 14.95 -3.62
CA GLY A 515 30.03 15.80 -3.21
C GLY A 515 29.67 16.84 -2.12
N LYS A 516 28.38 17.02 -1.82
CA LYS A 516 27.88 17.81 -0.67
C LYS A 516 27.97 17.07 0.67
N PHE A 517 28.10 15.74 0.68
CA PHE A 517 28.24 14.97 1.90
C PHE A 517 29.64 15.15 2.52
N SER A 518 29.71 15.20 3.86
CA SER A 518 30.97 15.00 4.57
C SER A 518 31.44 13.54 4.44
N SER A 519 32.74 13.29 4.64
CA SER A 519 33.32 11.93 4.64
C SER A 519 32.63 10.98 5.62
N ASP A 520 32.12 11.48 6.75
CA ASP A 520 31.32 10.70 7.70
C ASP A 520 29.94 10.32 7.13
N ARG A 521 29.28 11.23 6.39
CA ARG A 521 28.01 10.95 5.72
C ARG A 521 28.21 9.99 4.54
N LEU A 522 29.30 10.12 3.78
CA LEU A 522 29.69 9.13 2.75
C LEU A 522 30.01 7.76 3.37
N GLY A 523 30.57 7.72 4.58
CA GLY A 523 30.78 6.50 5.36
C GLY A 523 29.45 5.83 5.72
N ARG A 524 28.51 6.59 6.28
CA ARG A 524 27.16 6.08 6.60
C ARG A 524 26.33 5.75 5.35
N TRP A 525 26.55 6.44 4.23
CA TRP A 525 25.95 6.10 2.93
C TRP A 525 26.44 4.74 2.42
N ARG A 526 27.76 4.48 2.41
CA ARG A 526 28.31 3.13 2.14
C ARG A 526 27.66 2.09 3.03
N ASP A 527 27.61 2.34 4.34
CA ASP A 527 27.10 1.38 5.31
C ASP A 527 25.60 1.10 5.09
N TRP A 528 24.81 2.11 4.71
CA TRP A 528 23.42 1.98 4.28
C TRP A 528 23.27 1.19 2.98
N VAL A 529 24.04 1.52 1.94
CA VAL A 529 24.04 0.83 0.64
C VAL A 529 24.35 -0.67 0.83
N ALA A 530 25.41 -1.00 1.58
CA ALA A 530 25.84 -2.37 1.88
C ALA A 530 24.75 -3.25 2.51
N GLN A 531 23.79 -2.65 3.23
CA GLN A 531 22.66 -3.39 3.81
C GLN A 531 21.66 -3.86 2.75
N ILE A 532 21.47 -3.15 1.63
CA ILE A 532 20.41 -3.48 0.66
C ILE A 532 20.64 -4.83 -0.04
N GLY A 533 21.91 -5.17 -0.29
CA GLY A 533 22.31 -6.38 -1.01
C GLY A 533 22.31 -6.22 -2.55
N PRO A 534 22.92 -7.17 -3.28
CA PRO A 534 23.12 -7.05 -4.71
C PRO A 534 21.81 -7.09 -5.52
N GLY A 535 21.79 -6.44 -6.68
CA GLY A 535 20.61 -6.35 -7.53
C GLY A 535 20.92 -5.97 -8.98
N VAL A 536 19.98 -6.25 -9.88
CA VAL A 536 20.13 -5.91 -11.32
C VAL A 536 19.85 -4.42 -11.54
N LEU A 537 20.87 -3.69 -11.98
CA LEU A 537 20.79 -2.26 -12.33
C LEU A 537 20.36 -2.04 -13.77
N ASN A 538 20.79 -2.90 -14.68
CA ASN A 538 20.39 -2.82 -16.07
C ASN A 538 20.46 -4.19 -16.75
N HIS A 539 19.60 -4.38 -17.75
CA HIS A 539 19.76 -5.39 -18.78
C HIS A 539 20.10 -4.66 -20.08
N VAL A 540 21.15 -5.10 -20.75
CA VAL A 540 21.60 -4.57 -22.04
C VAL A 540 21.37 -5.69 -23.05
N PRO A 541 20.18 -5.74 -23.70
CA PRO A 541 19.77 -6.91 -24.50
C PRO A 541 20.60 -7.11 -25.77
N GLN A 542 21.34 -6.08 -26.20
CA GLN A 542 22.16 -6.14 -27.41
C GLN A 542 23.35 -5.15 -27.29
N VAL A 543 24.54 -5.68 -27.01
CA VAL A 543 25.81 -4.97 -27.20
C VAL A 543 26.48 -5.49 -28.46
N ARG A 544 26.59 -4.62 -29.48
CA ARG A 544 27.33 -4.95 -30.71
C ARG A 544 28.81 -4.53 -30.59
N SER A 545 29.71 -5.46 -30.87
CA SER A 545 31.15 -5.24 -30.86
C SER A 545 31.63 -4.50 -32.12
N LYS A 546 32.87 -3.99 -32.09
CA LYS A 546 33.50 -3.34 -33.27
C LYS A 546 33.71 -4.28 -34.46
N ASN A 547 33.70 -5.61 -34.26
CA ASN A 547 33.72 -6.61 -35.33
C ASN A 547 32.32 -7.19 -35.65
N GLY A 548 31.24 -6.58 -35.16
CA GLY A 548 29.87 -6.87 -35.57
C GLY A 548 29.20 -8.07 -34.89
N ALA A 549 29.89 -8.75 -33.97
CA ALA A 549 29.29 -9.75 -33.10
C ALA A 549 28.37 -9.09 -32.06
N GLU A 550 27.41 -9.83 -31.51
CA GLU A 550 26.46 -9.32 -30.51
C GLU A 550 26.46 -10.18 -29.26
N THR A 551 25.94 -9.64 -28.17
CA THR A 551 25.89 -10.29 -26.85
C THR A 551 24.88 -9.56 -25.96
N GLU A 552 24.13 -10.29 -25.16
CA GLU A 552 23.31 -9.72 -24.08
C GLU A 552 24.11 -9.68 -22.77
N GLY A 553 23.75 -8.77 -21.87
CA GLY A 553 24.38 -8.77 -20.55
C GLY A 553 23.78 -7.84 -19.52
N TRP A 554 24.26 -7.98 -18.29
CA TRP A 554 23.69 -7.32 -17.11
C TRP A 554 24.68 -6.38 -16.43
N MET A 555 24.18 -5.26 -15.94
CA MET A 555 24.86 -4.42 -14.97
C MET A 555 24.31 -4.77 -13.59
N LEU A 556 25.17 -5.23 -12.68
CA LEU A 556 24.79 -5.74 -11.36
C LEU A 556 25.38 -4.84 -10.27
N ALA A 557 24.53 -4.30 -9.39
CA ALA A 557 25.00 -3.66 -8.17
C ALA A 557 25.56 -4.73 -7.24
N VAL A 558 26.76 -4.49 -6.71
CA VAL A 558 27.32 -5.18 -5.55
C VAL A 558 27.66 -4.11 -4.51
N PRO A 559 26.72 -3.79 -3.61
CA PRO A 559 26.92 -2.89 -2.47
C PRO A 559 28.11 -3.23 -1.58
#